data_AF-A0A6A5QXZ1-F1
#
_entry.id   AF-A0A6A5QXZ1-F1
#
_cell.length_a   1.000
_cell.length_b   1.000
_cell.length_c   1.000
_cell.angle_alpha   90.00
_cell.angle_beta   90.00
_cell.angle_gamma   90.00
#
_symmetry.space_group_name_H-M   'P 1'
#
loop_
_entity.id
_entity.type
_entity.pdbx_description
1 polymer ?
#
loop_
_entity_poly.entity_id
_entity_poly.type
_entity_poly.pdbx_seq_one_letter_code
_entity_poly.pdbx_strand_id
1 'polypeptide(L)'
;MRFHAALALAACLAPAAAVFEDDAYHIDFHYALLGLPKHDATFFQKPYAGSKASLLYAISQNHTIGAINPKDGALVWRQHFATQPQAPGHLRAGHEQDTVVTAVGGRITAWSAADGRLVWESSVDGAVVEDLEILEQEDGSTINEAKDAIVLLSARTHGVKRLHGKTGLTKWTFEDTRFALPPQSLSLALTLR
;
A
#
# COMPACT_ATOMS: atom_id res chain seq x y z
N MET A 1 31.83 -31.49 31.65
CA MET A 1 31.82 -31.06 30.23
C MET A 1 31.03 -31.99 29.30
N ARG A 2 31.10 -33.33 29.43
CA ARG A 2 30.41 -34.26 28.50
C ARG A 2 28.87 -34.30 28.65
N PHE A 3 28.36 -34.03 29.85
CA PHE A 3 26.91 -34.02 30.13
C PHE A 3 26.19 -32.84 29.46
N HIS A 4 26.81 -31.65 29.46
CA HIS A 4 26.26 -30.47 28.78
C HIS A 4 26.24 -30.62 27.26
N ALA A 5 27.25 -31.30 26.68
CA ALA A 5 27.28 -31.61 25.26
C ALA A 5 26.18 -32.62 24.86
N ALA A 6 25.91 -33.62 25.69
CA ALA A 6 24.83 -34.57 25.47
C ALA A 6 23.43 -33.90 25.58
N LEU A 7 23.26 -33.00 26.54
CA LEU A 7 22.01 -32.24 26.71
C LEU A 7 21.76 -31.29 25.54
N ALA A 8 22.80 -30.64 25.02
CA ALA A 8 22.72 -29.78 23.84
C ALA A 8 22.36 -30.58 22.58
N LEU A 9 22.94 -31.76 22.39
CA LEU A 9 22.61 -32.64 21.26
C LEU A 9 21.17 -33.17 21.34
N ALA A 10 20.69 -33.52 22.54
CA ALA A 10 19.31 -33.94 22.76
C ALA A 10 18.30 -32.81 22.52
N ALA A 11 18.65 -31.57 22.83
CA ALA A 11 17.82 -30.40 22.52
C ALA A 11 17.71 -30.13 21.00
N CYS A 12 18.75 -30.45 20.23
CA CYS A 12 18.72 -30.40 18.76
C CYS A 12 17.90 -31.53 18.11
N LEU A 13 17.57 -32.59 18.87
CA LEU A 13 16.75 -33.73 18.45
C LEU A 13 15.28 -33.58 18.85
N ALA A 14 14.87 -32.43 19.41
CA ALA A 14 13.46 -32.15 19.65
C ALA A 14 12.72 -32.29 18.31
N PRO A 15 11.73 -33.20 18.19
CA PRO A 15 11.01 -33.37 16.95
C PRO A 15 10.33 -32.03 16.64
N ALA A 16 10.69 -31.42 15.51
CA ALA A 16 9.86 -30.40 14.93
C ALA A 16 8.49 -31.06 14.71
N ALA A 17 7.48 -30.64 15.44
CA ALA A 17 6.11 -31.09 15.24
C ALA A 17 5.66 -30.59 13.87
N ALA A 18 5.99 -31.35 12.83
CA ALA A 18 5.47 -31.16 11.49
C ALA A 18 4.04 -31.69 11.47
N VAL A 19 3.14 -30.93 10.87
CA VAL A 19 1.80 -31.42 10.54
C VAL A 19 1.98 -32.47 9.43
N PHE A 20 1.46 -33.67 9.63
CA PHE A 20 1.47 -34.69 8.59
C PHE A 20 0.48 -34.29 7.47
N GLU A 21 0.73 -34.73 6.23
CA GLU A 21 -0.12 -34.38 5.09
C GLU A 21 -1.59 -34.81 5.29
N ASP A 22 -1.80 -35.95 5.96
CA ASP A 22 -3.12 -36.48 6.32
C ASP A 22 -3.81 -35.68 7.44
N ASP A 23 -3.06 -34.96 8.25
CA ASP A 23 -3.59 -34.06 9.28
C ASP A 23 -3.96 -32.67 8.73
N ALA A 24 -3.38 -32.27 7.58
CA ALA A 24 -3.68 -30.99 6.94
C ALA A 24 -5.16 -30.90 6.55
N TYR A 25 -5.75 -29.74 6.79
CA TYR A 25 -7.16 -29.39 6.65
C TYR A 25 -8.14 -30.15 7.55
N HIS A 26 -7.65 -31.05 8.42
CA HIS A 26 -8.47 -31.80 9.38
C HIS A 26 -8.32 -31.27 10.81
N ILE A 27 -7.09 -30.94 11.23
CA ILE A 27 -6.80 -30.45 12.58
C ILE A 27 -6.30 -29.01 12.62
N ASP A 28 -5.97 -28.43 11.47
CA ASP A 28 -5.54 -27.04 11.33
C ASP A 28 -6.66 -26.15 10.76
N PHE A 29 -6.57 -24.87 11.07
CA PHE A 29 -7.47 -23.86 10.55
C PHE A 29 -6.73 -22.53 10.35
N HIS A 30 -7.14 -21.76 9.36
CA HIS A 30 -6.59 -20.43 9.09
C HIS A 30 -7.69 -19.42 8.81
N TYR A 31 -7.72 -18.34 9.60
CA TYR A 31 -8.54 -17.18 9.29
C TYR A 31 -7.72 -16.16 8.51
N ALA A 32 -8.05 -16.01 7.22
CA ALA A 32 -7.42 -15.06 6.33
C ALA A 32 -7.93 -13.63 6.58
N LEU A 33 -7.59 -13.06 7.73
CA LEU A 33 -8.02 -11.72 8.13
C LEU A 33 -7.24 -10.62 7.40
N LEU A 34 -7.89 -9.46 7.24
CA LEU A 34 -7.28 -8.22 6.73
C LEU A 34 -6.68 -7.34 7.85
N GLY A 35 -7.10 -7.55 9.10
CA GLY A 35 -6.89 -6.60 10.20
C GLY A 35 -8.05 -5.61 10.32
N LEU A 36 -7.88 -4.54 11.11
CA LEU A 36 -8.91 -3.52 11.32
C LEU A 36 -8.97 -2.55 10.13
N PRO A 37 -10.03 -2.56 9.30
CA PRO A 37 -10.15 -1.67 8.14
C PRO A 37 -10.23 -0.19 8.54
N LYS A 38 -9.65 0.69 7.73
CA LYS A 38 -9.80 2.14 7.86
C LYS A 38 -11.08 2.60 7.16
N HIS A 39 -11.95 3.31 7.87
CA HIS A 39 -13.28 3.68 7.37
C HIS A 39 -13.23 4.60 6.14
N ASP A 40 -12.31 5.56 6.14
CA ASP A 40 -12.04 6.52 5.06
C ASP A 40 -11.33 5.91 3.84
N ALA A 41 -10.95 4.64 3.92
CA ALA A 41 -10.25 3.92 2.87
C ALA A 41 -10.85 2.50 2.71
N THR A 42 -12.18 2.41 2.84
CA THR A 42 -12.99 1.21 2.64
C THR A 42 -14.18 1.54 1.73
N PHE A 43 -14.32 0.86 0.60
CA PHE A 43 -15.37 1.17 -0.39
C PHE A 43 -15.74 -0.01 -1.29
N PHE A 44 -16.90 0.07 -1.91
CA PHE A 44 -17.37 -0.92 -2.90
C PHE A 44 -17.01 -0.48 -4.32
N GLN A 45 -16.46 -1.40 -5.10
CA GLN A 45 -16.19 -1.15 -6.51
C GLN A 45 -16.20 -2.45 -7.34
N LYS A 46 -16.58 -2.34 -8.61
CA LYS A 46 -16.38 -3.42 -9.58
C LYS A 46 -14.88 -3.65 -9.84
N PRO A 47 -14.39 -4.89 -9.88
CA PRO A 47 -12.99 -5.18 -10.20
C PRO A 47 -12.56 -4.82 -11.62
N TYR A 48 -13.50 -4.56 -12.52
CA TYR A 48 -13.32 -4.04 -13.88
C TYR A 48 -14.68 -3.61 -14.44
N ALA A 49 -14.72 -2.75 -15.47
CA ALA A 49 -15.95 -2.14 -16.00
C ALA A 49 -17.09 -3.14 -16.29
N GLY A 50 -16.75 -4.29 -16.90
CA GLY A 50 -17.72 -5.34 -17.26
C GLY A 50 -18.22 -6.23 -16.12
N SER A 51 -17.71 -6.09 -14.89
CA SER A 51 -18.12 -6.95 -13.78
C SER A 51 -19.58 -6.68 -13.38
N LYS A 52 -20.32 -7.77 -13.13
CA LYS A 52 -21.70 -7.71 -12.60
C LYS A 52 -21.76 -7.57 -11.08
N ALA A 53 -20.64 -7.77 -10.39
CA ALA A 53 -20.54 -7.73 -8.94
C ALA A 53 -19.43 -6.78 -8.49
N SER A 54 -19.66 -6.13 -7.36
CA SER A 54 -18.65 -5.33 -6.67
C SER A 54 -17.94 -6.15 -5.62
N LEU A 55 -16.68 -5.82 -5.37
CA LEU A 55 -15.92 -6.25 -4.21
C LEU A 55 -15.87 -5.10 -3.20
N LEU A 56 -15.67 -5.45 -1.93
CA LEU A 56 -15.32 -4.50 -0.89
C LEU A 56 -13.80 -4.40 -0.82
N TYR A 57 -13.23 -3.24 -1.11
CA TYR A 57 -11.81 -2.98 -0.96
C TYR A 57 -11.54 -2.24 0.33
N ALA A 58 -10.47 -2.59 1.01
CA ALA A 58 -10.07 -1.93 2.24
C ALA A 58 -8.55 -1.95 2.43
N ILE A 59 -8.04 -0.92 3.11
CA ILE A 59 -6.73 -0.93 3.76
C ILE A 59 -6.94 -0.94 5.28
N SER A 60 -6.17 -1.76 5.98
CA SER A 60 -6.23 -1.86 7.44
C SER A 60 -5.15 -1.02 8.13
N GLN A 61 -5.25 -0.91 9.45
CA GLN A 61 -4.30 -0.16 10.28
C GLN A 61 -2.85 -0.66 10.17
N ASN A 62 -2.64 -1.94 9.88
CA ASN A 62 -1.29 -2.49 9.66
C ASN A 62 -0.86 -2.43 8.17
N HIS A 63 -1.55 -1.64 7.35
CA HIS A 63 -1.28 -1.52 5.92
C HIS A 63 -1.41 -2.84 5.15
N THR A 64 -2.28 -3.74 5.61
CA THR A 64 -2.76 -4.82 4.75
C THR A 64 -3.89 -4.28 3.90
N ILE A 65 -3.77 -4.46 2.60
CA ILE A 65 -4.80 -4.10 1.62
C ILE A 65 -5.44 -5.37 1.09
N GLY A 66 -6.69 -5.30 0.67
CA GLY A 66 -7.35 -6.47 0.13
C GLY A 66 -8.71 -6.19 -0.47
N ALA A 67 -9.21 -7.21 -1.15
CA ALA A 67 -10.59 -7.28 -1.61
C ALA A 67 -11.33 -8.41 -0.91
N ILE A 68 -12.58 -8.12 -0.53
CA ILE A 68 -13.47 -9.03 0.18
C ILE A 68 -14.72 -9.22 -0.67
N ASN A 69 -15.19 -10.45 -0.74
CA ASN A 69 -16.48 -10.76 -1.31
C ASN A 69 -17.58 -10.28 -0.35
N PRO A 70 -18.40 -9.29 -0.73
CA PRO A 70 -19.38 -8.73 0.18
C PRO A 70 -20.56 -9.66 0.48
N LYS A 71 -20.71 -10.75 -0.28
CA LYS A 71 -21.77 -11.74 -0.08
C LYS A 71 -21.54 -12.58 1.18
N ASP A 72 -20.30 -12.99 1.44
CA ASP A 72 -19.94 -13.99 2.45
C ASP A 72 -18.76 -13.57 3.33
N GLY A 73 -18.13 -12.43 3.06
CA GLY A 73 -16.96 -11.96 3.79
C GLY A 73 -15.67 -12.70 3.43
N ALA A 74 -15.68 -13.59 2.42
CA ALA A 74 -14.49 -14.30 2.01
C ALA A 74 -13.44 -13.33 1.43
N LEU A 75 -12.18 -13.52 1.84
CA LEU A 75 -11.07 -12.77 1.27
C LEU A 75 -10.83 -13.22 -0.17
N VAL A 76 -10.84 -12.29 -1.12
CA VAL A 76 -10.52 -12.56 -2.53
C VAL A 76 -9.00 -12.51 -2.73
N TRP A 77 -8.38 -11.43 -2.26
CA TRP A 77 -6.93 -11.25 -2.28
C TRP A 77 -6.49 -10.31 -1.17
N ARG A 78 -5.23 -10.42 -0.75
CA ARG A 78 -4.59 -9.48 0.19
C ARG A 78 -3.13 -9.24 -0.15
N GLN A 79 -2.64 -8.05 0.18
CA GLN A 79 -1.22 -7.68 0.15
C GLN A 79 -0.85 -6.97 1.45
N HIS A 80 0.38 -7.18 1.94
CA HIS A 80 0.82 -6.61 3.22
C HIS A 80 2.12 -5.82 3.04
N PHE A 81 2.14 -4.60 3.55
CA PHE A 81 3.31 -3.73 3.55
C PHE A 81 4.03 -3.78 4.90
N ALA A 82 5.07 -4.61 5.01
CA ALA A 82 5.75 -4.86 6.27
C ALA A 82 6.57 -3.68 6.85
N THR A 83 6.79 -2.60 6.08
CA THR A 83 7.93 -1.69 6.33
C THR A 83 7.61 -0.34 6.96
N GLN A 84 6.35 0.08 7.11
CA GLN A 84 6.04 1.44 7.58
C GLN A 84 4.77 1.53 8.45
N PRO A 85 4.78 1.02 9.70
CA PRO A 85 3.58 0.95 10.54
C PRO A 85 3.03 2.32 11.00
N GLN A 86 3.82 3.40 10.91
CA GLN A 86 3.44 4.74 11.41
C GLN A 86 2.97 5.71 10.31
N ALA A 87 3.12 5.36 9.04
CA ALA A 87 2.71 6.25 7.94
C ALA A 87 1.19 6.21 7.76
N PRO A 88 0.53 7.30 7.31
CA PRO A 88 -0.84 7.21 6.84
C PRO A 88 -0.89 6.28 5.61
N GLY A 89 -2.05 5.65 5.44
CA GLY A 89 -2.28 4.65 4.40
C GLY A 89 -3.57 4.98 3.68
N HIS A 90 -3.46 5.25 2.39
CA HIS A 90 -4.56 5.65 1.51
C HIS A 90 -4.88 4.51 0.55
N LEU A 91 -6.15 4.38 0.19
CA LEU A 91 -6.63 3.49 -0.86
C LEU A 91 -7.70 4.24 -1.65
N ARG A 92 -7.54 4.26 -2.97
CA ARG A 92 -8.47 4.87 -3.91
C ARG A 92 -8.61 3.99 -5.14
N ALA A 93 -9.71 4.20 -5.85
CA ALA A 93 -9.93 3.57 -7.13
C ALA A 93 -10.78 4.50 -7.98
N GLY A 94 -10.47 4.54 -9.28
CA GLY A 94 -11.23 5.36 -10.22
C GLY A 94 -12.50 4.66 -10.68
N HIS A 95 -13.51 5.40 -11.09
CA HIS A 95 -14.74 4.81 -11.62
C HIS A 95 -14.45 3.93 -12.84
N GLU A 96 -15.02 2.72 -12.87
CA GLU A 96 -14.86 1.72 -13.94
C GLU A 96 -13.42 1.28 -14.25
N GLN A 97 -12.48 1.54 -13.33
CA GLN A 97 -11.10 1.08 -13.44
C GLN A 97 -10.92 -0.38 -13.01
N ASP A 98 -9.95 -1.06 -13.63
CA ASP A 98 -9.48 -2.41 -13.29
C ASP A 98 -8.32 -2.40 -12.26
N THR A 99 -7.99 -1.22 -11.73
CA THR A 99 -6.94 -1.03 -10.74
C THR A 99 -7.43 -0.31 -9.49
N VAL A 100 -6.90 -0.69 -8.33
CA VAL A 100 -6.95 0.09 -7.10
C VAL A 100 -5.56 0.60 -6.76
N VAL A 101 -5.46 1.83 -6.26
CA VAL A 101 -4.18 2.49 -5.97
C VAL A 101 -4.07 2.76 -4.49
N THR A 102 -2.89 2.49 -3.94
CA THR A 102 -2.56 2.66 -2.54
C THR A 102 -1.38 3.60 -2.38
N ALA A 103 -1.35 4.34 -1.28
CA ALA A 103 -0.18 5.09 -0.86
C ALA A 103 0.08 4.83 0.61
N VAL A 104 1.30 4.37 0.95
CA VAL A 104 1.76 4.15 2.32
C VAL A 104 3.14 4.76 2.46
N GLY A 105 3.24 5.83 3.25
CA GLY A 105 4.43 6.66 3.33
C GLY A 105 4.81 7.24 1.98
N GLY A 106 6.05 7.03 1.52
CA GLY A 106 6.51 7.50 0.22
C GLY A 106 6.23 6.53 -0.94
N ARG A 107 5.61 5.37 -0.70
CA ARG A 107 5.35 4.35 -1.73
C ARG A 107 3.92 4.45 -2.24
N ILE A 108 3.77 4.52 -3.57
CA ILE A 108 2.50 4.48 -4.29
C ILE A 108 2.48 3.19 -5.11
N THR A 109 1.40 2.43 -5.02
CA THR A 109 1.31 1.12 -5.68
C THR A 109 -0.08 0.92 -6.26
N ALA A 110 -0.15 0.53 -7.53
CA ALA A 110 -1.38 0.10 -8.17
C ALA A 110 -1.46 -1.43 -8.24
N TRP A 111 -2.65 -1.94 -7.96
CA TRP A 111 -2.99 -3.34 -7.89
C TRP A 111 -4.10 -3.64 -8.86
N SER A 112 -4.06 -4.82 -9.49
CA SER A 112 -5.24 -5.33 -10.19
C SER A 112 -6.36 -5.48 -9.18
N ALA A 113 -7.48 -4.83 -9.44
CA ALA A 113 -8.64 -4.89 -8.57
C ALA A 113 -9.24 -6.31 -8.52
N ALA A 114 -9.05 -7.10 -9.58
CA ALA A 114 -9.57 -8.46 -9.68
C ALA A 114 -8.81 -9.48 -8.83
N ASP A 115 -7.47 -9.44 -8.82
CA ASP A 115 -6.64 -10.51 -8.24
C ASP A 115 -5.50 -10.03 -7.33
N GLY A 116 -5.35 -8.72 -7.14
CA GLY A 116 -4.36 -8.15 -6.24
C GLY A 116 -2.92 -8.25 -6.74
N ARG A 117 -2.69 -8.56 -8.03
CA ARG A 117 -1.35 -8.51 -8.62
C ARG A 117 -0.85 -7.07 -8.71
N LEU A 118 0.46 -6.90 -8.54
CA LEU A 118 1.13 -5.62 -8.78
C LEU A 118 1.00 -5.23 -10.25
N VAL A 119 0.50 -4.01 -10.51
CA VAL A 119 0.45 -3.40 -11.85
C VAL A 119 1.66 -2.49 -12.04
N TRP A 120 1.87 -1.56 -11.11
CA TRP A 120 3.04 -0.70 -11.06
C TRP A 120 3.30 -0.22 -9.63
N GLU A 121 4.53 0.17 -9.36
CA GLU A 121 4.97 0.78 -8.12
C GLU A 121 5.77 2.05 -8.44
N SER A 122 5.60 3.08 -7.63
CA SER A 122 6.35 4.33 -7.68
C SER A 122 6.71 4.75 -6.26
N SER A 123 7.86 5.39 -6.09
CA SER A 123 8.32 5.87 -4.79
C SER A 123 8.69 7.35 -4.86
N VAL A 124 8.50 8.03 -3.73
CA VAL A 124 8.93 9.40 -3.52
C VAL A 124 9.95 9.41 -2.39
N ASP A 125 11.16 9.82 -2.73
CA ASP A 125 12.25 9.90 -1.76
C ASP A 125 12.11 11.14 -0.88
N GLY A 126 12.34 10.98 0.43
CA GLY A 126 12.37 12.08 1.38
C GLY A 126 11.03 12.77 1.65
N ALA A 127 9.91 12.22 1.15
CA ALA A 127 8.57 12.73 1.38
C ALA A 127 7.61 11.59 1.79
N VAL A 128 6.53 11.98 2.46
CA VAL A 128 5.39 11.11 2.76
C VAL A 128 4.20 11.57 1.93
N VAL A 129 3.42 10.62 1.43
CA VAL A 129 2.12 10.90 0.81
C VAL A 129 1.12 11.23 1.91
N GLU A 130 0.60 12.45 1.90
CA GLU A 130 -0.45 12.92 2.80
C GLU A 130 -1.84 12.63 2.27
N ASP A 131 -1.99 12.56 0.95
CA ASP A 131 -3.25 12.18 0.32
C ASP A 131 -3.03 11.61 -1.09
N LEU A 132 -4.00 10.81 -1.53
CA LEU A 132 -4.03 10.15 -2.83
C LEU A 132 -5.42 10.33 -3.41
N GLU A 133 -5.51 10.74 -4.66
CA GLU A 133 -6.76 10.84 -5.41
C GLU A 133 -6.60 10.33 -6.85
N ILE A 134 -7.69 9.86 -7.45
CA ILE A 134 -7.73 9.38 -8.85
C ILE A 134 -8.42 10.44 -9.71
N LEU A 135 -7.81 10.78 -10.85
CA LEU A 135 -8.39 11.73 -11.78
C LEU A 135 -9.52 11.10 -12.59
N GLU A 136 -10.74 11.52 -12.33
CA GLU A 136 -11.94 11.00 -13.00
C GLU A 136 -12.15 11.54 -14.42
N GLN A 137 -11.53 12.68 -14.76
CA GLN A 137 -11.83 13.40 -16.00
C GLN A 137 -10.55 13.82 -16.75
N GLU A 138 -10.41 13.31 -17.97
CA GLU A 138 -9.60 13.93 -19.02
C GLU A 138 -10.52 14.05 -20.25
N ASP A 139 -10.82 15.27 -20.69
CA ASP A 139 -11.72 15.50 -21.83
C ASP A 139 -11.21 14.68 -23.04
N GLY A 140 -12.02 13.73 -23.50
CA GLY A 140 -11.68 12.85 -24.63
C GLY A 140 -11.05 11.49 -24.26
N SER A 141 -10.81 11.20 -22.99
CA SER A 141 -10.35 9.88 -22.56
C SER A 141 -11.49 8.87 -22.59
N THR A 142 -11.26 7.73 -23.25
CA THR A 142 -12.25 6.65 -23.29
C THR A 142 -12.36 6.00 -21.91
N ILE A 143 -13.54 5.42 -21.59
CA ILE A 143 -13.81 4.65 -20.36
C ILE A 143 -12.73 3.56 -20.08
N ASN A 144 -11.99 3.15 -21.11
CA ASN A 144 -10.98 2.09 -21.04
C ASN A 144 -9.55 2.56 -20.77
N GLU A 145 -9.30 3.87 -20.65
CA GLU A 145 -7.96 4.38 -20.35
C GLU A 145 -7.69 4.39 -18.85
N ALA A 146 -6.46 4.02 -18.47
CA ALA A 146 -6.12 4.00 -17.06
C ALA A 146 -6.04 5.43 -16.52
N LYS A 147 -6.90 5.73 -15.55
CA LYS A 147 -6.94 7.02 -14.87
C LYS A 147 -5.67 7.28 -14.09
N ASP A 148 -5.17 8.50 -14.19
CA ASP A 148 -3.99 8.94 -13.48
C ASP A 148 -4.25 9.10 -11.99
N ALA A 149 -3.21 8.95 -11.19
CA ALA A 149 -3.23 9.24 -9.76
C ALA A 149 -2.59 10.62 -9.50
N ILE A 150 -3.15 11.37 -8.56
CA ILE A 150 -2.51 12.54 -7.96
C ILE A 150 -2.19 12.21 -6.51
N VAL A 151 -0.98 12.57 -6.09
CA VAL A 151 -0.57 12.49 -4.69
C VAL A 151 -0.17 13.85 -4.15
N LEU A 152 -0.64 14.13 -2.94
CA LEU A 152 -0.18 15.23 -2.11
C LEU A 152 1.00 14.74 -1.27
N LEU A 153 2.09 15.50 -1.29
CA LEU A 153 3.34 15.16 -0.65
C LEU A 153 3.67 16.14 0.45
N SER A 154 4.23 15.60 1.53
CA SER A 154 4.76 16.33 2.66
C SER A 154 6.22 15.99 2.86
N ALA A 155 7.06 17.00 2.73
CA ALA A 155 8.50 16.95 2.95
C ALA A 155 8.93 18.22 3.68
N ARG A 156 10.07 18.81 3.30
CA ARG A 156 10.44 20.17 3.71
C ARG A 156 9.50 21.23 3.12
N THR A 157 8.94 20.95 1.96
CA THR A 157 7.92 21.72 1.25
C THR A 157 6.78 20.79 0.88
N HIS A 158 5.55 21.31 0.83
CA HIS A 158 4.43 20.55 0.29
C HIS A 158 4.55 20.50 -1.23
N GLY A 159 4.15 19.38 -1.82
CA GLY A 159 4.21 19.20 -3.27
C GLY A 159 3.06 18.35 -3.78
N VAL A 160 2.84 18.39 -5.09
CA VAL A 160 1.83 17.58 -5.77
C VAL A 160 2.50 16.85 -6.93
N LYS A 161 2.24 15.55 -7.08
CA LYS A 161 2.68 14.77 -8.24
C LYS A 161 1.50 14.14 -8.94
N ARG A 162 1.49 14.22 -10.28
CA ARG A 162 0.59 13.43 -11.12
C ARG A 162 1.36 12.22 -11.68
N LEU A 163 0.82 11.03 -11.48
CA LEU A 163 1.36 9.75 -11.93
C LEU A 163 0.50 9.18 -13.04
N HIS A 164 1.14 8.66 -14.08
CA HIS A 164 0.49 8.05 -15.23
C HIS A 164 -0.22 6.75 -14.84
N GLY A 165 -1.53 6.63 -15.12
CA GLY A 165 -2.39 5.55 -14.63
C GLY A 165 -1.95 4.12 -14.99
N LYS A 166 -1.32 3.92 -16.16
CA LYS A 166 -0.81 2.60 -16.59
C LYS A 166 0.58 2.24 -16.09
N THR A 167 1.43 3.23 -15.79
CA THR A 167 2.88 3.00 -15.64
C THR A 167 3.42 3.47 -14.30
N GLY A 168 2.68 4.29 -13.55
CA GLY A 168 3.16 4.92 -12.32
C GLY A 168 4.23 6.00 -12.54
N LEU A 169 4.58 6.30 -13.80
CA LEU A 169 5.58 7.32 -14.13
C LEU A 169 5.06 8.71 -13.82
N THR A 170 5.92 9.57 -13.29
CA THR A 170 5.56 10.97 -13.01
C THR A 170 5.32 11.73 -14.32
N LYS A 171 4.10 12.24 -14.52
CA LYS A 171 3.77 13.16 -15.61
C LYS A 171 4.27 14.57 -15.32
N TRP A 172 4.07 15.06 -14.09
CA TRP A 172 4.60 16.34 -13.62
C TRP A 172 4.69 16.36 -12.09
N THR A 173 5.51 17.28 -11.59
CA THR A 173 5.65 17.59 -10.16
C THR A 173 5.51 19.10 -9.96
N PHE A 174 4.76 19.50 -8.95
CA PHE A 174 4.70 20.86 -8.43
C PHE A 174 5.25 20.86 -7.01
N GLU A 175 6.13 21.80 -6.69
CA GLU A 175 6.66 22.00 -5.34
C GLU A 175 6.31 23.40 -4.87
N ASP A 176 5.74 23.51 -3.67
CA ASP A 176 5.45 24.81 -3.06
C ASP A 176 6.71 25.41 -2.45
N THR A 177 7.35 26.32 -3.18
CA THR A 177 8.58 27.00 -2.75
C THR A 177 8.33 28.17 -1.80
N ARG A 178 7.07 28.53 -1.48
CA ARG A 178 6.76 29.72 -0.66
C ARG A 178 7.28 29.64 0.77
N PHE A 179 7.54 28.44 1.27
CA PHE A 179 8.11 28.19 2.59
C PHE A 179 9.56 27.70 2.54
N ALA A 180 10.18 27.66 1.36
CA ALA A 180 11.58 27.30 1.21
C ALA A 180 12.46 28.47 1.70
N LEU A 181 13.14 28.29 2.84
CA LEU A 181 14.17 29.22 3.26
C LEU A 181 15.25 29.31 2.16
N PRO A 182 15.65 30.53 1.73
CA PRO A 182 16.70 30.67 0.73
C PRO A 182 18.02 30.06 1.26
N PRO A 183 18.84 29.43 0.39
CA PRO A 183 20.02 28.66 0.78
C PRO A 183 21.17 29.49 1.40
N GLN A 184 20.97 30.77 1.74
CA GLN A 184 22.01 31.67 2.25
C GLN A 184 21.89 32.06 3.73
N SER A 185 20.96 31.49 4.51
CA SER A 185 20.92 31.73 5.96
C SER A 185 21.92 30.86 6.74
N LEU A 186 23.17 30.81 6.31
CA LEU A 186 24.30 30.23 7.04
C LEU A 186 25.54 31.12 6.85
N SER A 187 25.43 32.40 7.19
CA SER A 187 26.60 33.23 7.50
C SER A 187 26.16 34.54 8.16
N LEU A 188 26.28 34.62 9.48
CA LEU A 188 27.03 35.65 10.20
C LEU A 188 26.68 35.59 11.69
N ALA A 189 27.62 35.11 12.50
CA ALA A 189 27.96 35.70 13.79
C ALA A 189 29.26 35.03 14.29
N LEU A 190 30.37 35.33 13.61
CA LEU A 190 31.67 35.30 14.28
C LEU A 190 31.79 36.57 15.12
N THR A 191 32.09 36.35 16.41
CA THR A 191 33.08 37.10 17.20
C THR A 191 32.82 38.56 17.53
N LEU A 192 32.53 38.83 18.81
CA LEU A 192 33.07 39.97 19.56
C LEU A 192 33.33 39.53 21.02
N ARG A 193 34.61 39.34 21.35
CA ARG A 193 35.18 39.63 22.67
C ARG A 193 36.19 40.75 22.46
#